data_AF-A0A7J3M1Z9-F1
#
_entry.id   AF-A0A7J3M1Z9-F1
#
_cell.length_a   1.000
_cell.length_b   1.000
_cell.length_c   1.000
_cell.angle_alpha   90.00
_cell.angle_beta   90.00
_cell.angle_gamma   90.00
#
_symmetry.space_group_name_H-M   'P 1'
#
loop_
_entity.id
_entity.type
_entity.pdbx_description
1 polymer ?
#
loop_
_entity_poly.entity_id
_entity_poly.type
_entity_poly.pdbx_seq_one_letter_code
_entity_poly.pdbx_strand_id
1 'polypeptide(L)'
;MTEIIWCKKCDTVNYLDPYIFWNFKGNVKCAECGTIYYVHLINGFYYEGPTEVKEPVKDYIMPLYADKPYDGYSCYLPGTPERTRPYVCLPSERPPTGKPYYVKFSIRGRPVRGWAPQPPSTGLAGSAGFKWEIEKLSPEVWKEYQEKLKRGEVREW
;
A
#
# COMPACT_ATOMS: atom_id res chain seq x y z
N MET A 1 -17.65 2.45 -0.61
CA MET A 1 -16.74 2.83 0.49
C MET A 1 -17.14 1.99 1.67
N THR A 2 -16.54 0.81 1.80
CA THR A 2 -16.85 -0.12 2.91
C THR A 2 -15.61 -0.97 3.18
N GLU A 3 -14.54 -0.27 3.58
CA GLU A 3 -13.20 -0.82 3.86
C GLU A 3 -12.94 -0.93 5.38
N ILE A 4 -14.00 -0.77 6.20
CA ILE A 4 -13.90 -0.57 7.64
C ILE A 4 -14.86 -1.48 8.40
N ILE A 5 -14.38 -2.05 9.50
CA ILE A 5 -15.21 -2.70 10.51
C ILE A 5 -15.30 -1.75 11.70
N TRP A 6 -16.45 -1.09 11.85
CA TRP A 6 -16.74 -0.26 13.00
C TRP A 6 -17.23 -1.12 14.16
N CYS A 7 -16.41 -1.26 15.19
CA CYS A 7 -16.77 -2.05 16.36
C CYS A 7 -17.90 -1.37 17.15
N LYS A 8 -19.04 -2.05 17.30
CA LYS A 8 -20.19 -1.52 18.05
C LYS A 8 -20.04 -1.53 19.58
N LYS A 9 -18.96 -2.12 20.11
CA LYS A 9 -18.71 -2.19 21.57
C LYS A 9 -17.77 -1.11 22.10
N CYS A 10 -16.80 -0.66 21.28
CA CYS A 10 -15.75 0.27 21.72
C CYS A 10 -15.48 1.39 20.71
N ASP A 11 -16.32 1.51 19.67
CA ASP A 11 -16.25 2.51 18.60
C ASP A 11 -14.91 2.62 17.86
N THR A 12 -14.04 1.63 18.02
CA THR A 12 -12.82 1.52 17.24
C THR A 12 -13.16 1.10 15.81
N VAL A 13 -12.65 1.86 14.85
CA VAL A 13 -12.73 1.57 13.43
C VAL A 13 -11.51 0.73 13.06
N ASN A 14 -11.74 -0.44 12.46
CA ASN A 14 -10.69 -1.39 12.13
C ASN A 14 -10.57 -1.46 10.60
N TYR A 15 -9.37 -1.22 10.09
CA TYR A 15 -9.07 -1.16 8.66
C TYR A 15 -8.36 -2.45 8.24
N LEU A 16 -8.93 -3.11 7.24
CA LEU A 16 -8.39 -4.36 6.72
C LEU A 16 -7.24 -4.08 5.73
N ASP A 17 -6.34 -5.05 5.62
CA ASP A 17 -5.17 -4.97 4.74
C ASP A 17 -5.60 -4.99 3.25
N PRO A 18 -4.97 -4.16 2.40
CA PRO A 18 -5.24 -4.10 0.96
C PRO A 18 -4.85 -5.37 0.17
N TYR A 19 -4.34 -6.44 0.77
CA TYR A 19 -4.21 -7.73 0.07
C TYR A 19 -5.40 -8.66 0.28
N ILE A 20 -6.22 -8.38 1.29
CA ILE A 20 -7.35 -9.21 1.70
C ILE A 20 -8.68 -8.55 1.29
N PHE A 21 -8.71 -7.22 1.16
CA PHE A 21 -9.93 -6.44 0.93
C PHE A 21 -10.71 -6.77 -0.35
N TRP A 22 -10.07 -7.28 -1.41
CA TRP A 22 -10.77 -7.49 -2.68
C TRP A 22 -11.72 -8.69 -2.58
N ASN A 23 -11.25 -9.81 -2.02
CA ASN A 23 -12.07 -10.98 -1.71
C ASN A 23 -11.57 -11.58 -0.40
N PHE A 24 -12.42 -11.57 0.64
CA PHE A 24 -12.08 -12.11 1.95
C PHE A 24 -13.25 -12.86 2.53
N LYS A 25 -12.99 -13.99 3.18
CA LYS A 25 -13.98 -14.70 3.98
C LYS A 25 -13.30 -15.21 5.24
N GLY A 26 -13.70 -14.69 6.40
CA GLY A 26 -13.10 -15.12 7.66
C GLY A 26 -13.42 -14.20 8.82
N ASN A 27 -12.68 -14.38 9.90
CA ASN A 27 -12.89 -13.66 11.15
C ASN A 27 -11.82 -12.59 11.35
N VAL A 28 -12.23 -11.42 11.84
CA VAL A 28 -11.35 -10.30 12.15
C VAL A 28 -11.54 -9.92 13.62
N LYS A 29 -10.42 -9.85 14.35
CA LYS A 29 -10.41 -9.41 15.76
C LYS A 29 -10.28 -7.89 15.83
N CYS A 30 -11.18 -7.24 16.56
CA CYS A 30 -11.07 -5.81 16.84
C CYS A 30 -9.77 -5.51 17.58
N ALA A 31 -9.03 -4.50 17.12
CA ALA A 31 -7.77 -4.10 17.71
C ALA A 31 -7.91 -3.73 19.19
N GLU A 32 -9.01 -3.07 19.59
CA GLU A 32 -9.15 -2.53 20.95
C GLU A 32 -9.79 -3.48 21.96
N CYS A 33 -11.03 -3.94 21.71
CA CYS A 33 -11.74 -4.76 22.69
C CYS A 33 -11.58 -6.28 22.45
N GLY A 34 -10.89 -6.69 21.37
CA GLY A 34 -10.71 -8.09 21.03
C GLY A 34 -11.96 -8.82 20.54
N THR A 35 -13.09 -8.13 20.36
CA THR A 35 -14.31 -8.73 19.79
C THR A 35 -14.04 -9.24 18.38
N ILE A 36 -14.51 -10.45 18.08
CA ILE A 36 -14.30 -11.10 16.78
C ILE A 36 -15.54 -10.88 15.90
N TYR A 37 -15.31 -10.47 14.66
CA TYR A 37 -16.33 -10.26 13.64
C TYR A 37 -16.11 -11.20 12.47
N TYR A 38 -17.16 -11.88 12.04
CA TYR A 38 -17.19 -12.60 10.77
C TYR A 38 -17.47 -11.62 9.63
N VAL A 39 -16.69 -11.73 8.56
CA VAL A 39 -16.80 -10.87 7.38
C VAL A 39 -16.63 -11.71 6.11
N HIS A 40 -17.49 -11.44 5.13
CA HIS A 40 -17.36 -11.94 3.77
C HIS A 40 -17.44 -10.78 2.78
N LEU A 41 -16.31 -10.49 2.12
CA LEU A 41 -16.16 -9.46 1.09
C LEU A 41 -16.04 -10.10 -0.30
N ILE A 42 -16.77 -9.55 -1.27
CA ILE A 42 -16.65 -9.88 -2.70
C ILE A 42 -16.46 -8.57 -3.48
N ASN A 43 -15.37 -8.47 -4.23
CA ASN A 43 -14.95 -7.25 -4.94
C ASN A 43 -15.00 -5.97 -4.06
N GLY A 44 -14.57 -6.08 -2.80
CA GLY A 44 -14.56 -4.98 -1.84
C GLY A 44 -15.92 -4.58 -1.25
N PHE A 45 -17.00 -5.31 -1.53
CA PHE A 45 -18.30 -5.10 -0.90
C PHE A 45 -18.61 -6.19 0.13
N TYR A 46 -19.27 -5.82 1.23
CA TYR A 46 -19.83 -6.80 2.17
C TYR A 46 -20.91 -7.61 1.47
N TYR A 47 -20.59 -8.87 1.20
CA TYR A 47 -21.59 -9.87 0.85
C TYR A 47 -22.31 -10.37 2.10
N GLU A 48 -21.57 -10.50 3.21
CA GLU A 48 -22.11 -10.89 4.51
C GLU A 48 -21.29 -10.29 5.67
N GLY A 49 -21.97 -9.98 6.77
CA GLY A 49 -21.37 -9.32 7.94
C GLY A 49 -21.21 -7.80 7.75
N PRO A 50 -20.48 -7.12 8.64
CA PRO A 50 -19.75 -7.66 9.78
C PRO A 50 -20.69 -8.12 10.90
N THR A 51 -20.61 -9.39 11.29
CA THR A 51 -21.44 -9.98 12.35
C THR A 51 -20.56 -10.41 13.51
N GLU A 52 -20.95 -10.06 14.75
CA GLU A 52 -20.22 -10.50 15.94
C GLU A 52 -20.28 -12.02 16.09
N VAL A 53 -19.11 -12.64 16.27
CA VAL A 53 -19.01 -14.06 16.56
C VAL A 53 -19.04 -14.25 18.08
N LYS A 54 -20.05 -14.97 18.57
CA LYS A 54 -20.26 -15.19 20.00
C LYS A 54 -19.43 -16.37 20.54
N GLU A 55 -19.10 -17.31 19.68
CA GLU A 55 -18.29 -18.48 20.05
C GLU A 55 -16.80 -18.14 20.00
N PRO A 56 -15.97 -18.75 20.87
CA PRO A 56 -14.54 -18.54 20.84
C PRO A 56 -13.94 -19.13 19.56
N VAL A 57 -13.48 -18.26 18.67
CA VAL A 57 -12.78 -18.64 17.45
C VAL A 57 -11.28 -18.41 17.61
N LYS A 58 -10.48 -19.44 17.29
CA LYS A 58 -9.01 -19.36 17.30
C LYS A 58 -8.44 -18.80 15.98
N ASP A 59 -9.12 -19.05 14.87
CA ASP A 59 -8.71 -18.60 13.54
C ASP A 59 -9.31 -17.22 13.22
N TYR A 60 -8.53 -16.18 13.49
CA TYR A 60 -8.85 -14.80 13.16
C TYR A 60 -7.62 -14.06 12.64
N ILE A 61 -7.85 -13.00 11.87
CA ILE A 61 -6.82 -12.02 11.51
C ILE A 61 -6.96 -10.76 12.36
N MET A 62 -5.86 -10.03 12.53
CA MET A 62 -5.89 -8.68 13.08
C MET A 62 -5.97 -7.65 11.95
N PRO A 63 -6.60 -6.48 12.18
CA PRO A 63 -6.60 -5.39 11.22
C PRO A 63 -5.18 -4.86 11.00
N LEU A 64 -4.97 -4.19 9.87
CA LEU A 64 -3.70 -3.56 9.57
C LEU A 64 -3.52 -2.26 10.34
N TYR A 65 -4.61 -1.50 10.46
CA TYR A 65 -4.66 -0.23 11.17
C TYR A 65 -5.98 -0.14 11.91
N ALA A 66 -6.01 0.62 13.00
CA ALA A 66 -7.24 0.91 13.72
C ALA A 66 -7.18 2.29 14.36
N ASP A 67 -8.29 3.00 14.39
CA ASP A 67 -8.40 4.31 15.05
C ASP A 67 -9.69 4.48 15.84
N LYS A 68 -9.71 5.49 16.70
CA LYS A 68 -10.87 5.94 17.44
C LYS A 68 -11.17 7.39 17.03
N PRO A 69 -12.01 7.60 16.00
CA PRO A 69 -12.27 8.94 15.48
C PRO A 69 -12.90 9.88 16.51
N TYR A 70 -13.65 9.33 17.47
CA TYR A 70 -14.27 10.11 18.55
C TYR A 70 -13.37 10.35 19.76
N ASP A 71 -12.20 9.73 19.83
CA ASP A 71 -11.25 9.83 20.96
C ASP A 71 -9.93 10.45 20.47
N GLY A 72 -10.04 11.66 19.91
CA GLY A 72 -8.90 12.45 19.45
C GLY A 72 -8.10 11.82 18.30
N TYR A 73 -8.68 10.88 17.54
CA TYR A 73 -7.99 10.09 16.52
C TYR A 73 -6.79 9.30 17.06
N SER A 74 -6.90 8.81 18.31
CA SER A 74 -5.96 7.80 18.81
C SER A 74 -5.96 6.59 17.88
N CYS A 75 -4.78 6.05 17.59
CA CYS A 75 -4.65 4.99 16.59
C CYS A 75 -3.62 3.92 16.96
N TYR A 76 -3.82 2.73 16.41
CA TYR A 76 -2.89 1.62 16.41
C TYR A 76 -2.29 1.48 15.03
N LEU A 77 -1.00 1.81 14.93
CA LEU A 77 -0.23 1.69 13.69
C LEU A 77 -0.01 0.20 13.33
N PRO A 78 0.29 -0.13 12.05
CA PRO A 78 0.65 -1.47 11.66
C PRO A 78 1.78 -2.06 12.52
N GLY A 79 1.61 -3.30 12.96
CA GLY A 79 2.59 -4.02 13.79
C GLY A 79 2.57 -3.65 15.27
N THR A 80 1.52 -2.96 15.75
CA THR A 80 1.32 -2.76 17.19
C THR A 80 1.06 -4.12 17.86
N PRO A 81 1.90 -4.56 18.82
CA PRO A 81 1.80 -5.88 19.42
C PRO A 81 0.39 -6.20 19.92
N GLU A 82 -0.12 -7.38 19.56
CA GLU A 82 -1.44 -7.92 19.94
C GLU A 82 -2.67 -7.11 19.47
N ARG A 83 -2.48 -6.02 18.75
CA ARG A 83 -3.53 -5.09 18.29
C ARG A 83 -3.71 -5.12 16.78
N THR A 84 -2.61 -5.00 16.05
CA THR A 84 -2.61 -4.93 14.59
C THR A 84 -1.54 -5.87 14.03
N ARG A 85 -1.75 -6.32 12.80
CA ARG A 85 -0.74 -7.11 12.08
C ARG A 85 0.39 -6.21 11.57
N PRO A 86 1.64 -6.71 11.48
CA PRO A 86 2.70 -5.98 10.80
C PRO A 86 2.38 -5.80 9.32
N TYR A 87 2.82 -4.68 8.76
CA TYR A 87 2.73 -4.44 7.32
C TYR A 87 3.83 -5.26 6.63
N VAL A 88 3.46 -6.39 6.04
CA VAL A 88 4.46 -7.31 5.47
C VAL A 88 4.77 -6.99 4.02
N CYS A 89 4.01 -6.15 3.30
CA CYS A 89 4.20 -5.88 1.86
C CYS A 89 4.30 -7.13 0.96
N LEU A 90 4.05 -8.32 1.51
CA LEU A 90 4.18 -9.58 0.81
C LEU A 90 2.78 -9.96 0.31
N PRO A 91 2.63 -10.30 -0.98
CA PRO A 91 1.38 -10.87 -1.47
C PRO A 91 1.06 -12.12 -0.64
N SER A 92 -0.20 -12.26 -0.21
CA SER A 92 -0.62 -13.27 0.76
C SER A 92 -0.40 -14.72 0.30
N GLU A 93 -0.26 -14.99 -1.00
CA GLU A 93 -0.27 -16.36 -1.54
C GLU A 93 0.74 -16.64 -2.65
N ARG A 94 1.40 -15.62 -3.20
CA ARG A 94 2.37 -15.80 -4.30
C ARG A 94 3.54 -14.86 -4.10
N PRO A 95 4.71 -15.33 -3.63
CA PRO A 95 5.90 -14.50 -3.67
C PRO A 95 6.07 -14.02 -5.12
N PRO A 96 6.36 -12.72 -5.35
CA PRO A 96 6.63 -12.22 -6.69
C PRO A 96 7.72 -13.09 -7.32
N THR A 97 7.36 -13.89 -8.32
CA THR A 97 8.32 -14.76 -9.03
C THR A 97 9.18 -13.95 -9.99
N GLY A 98 8.77 -12.72 -10.29
CA GLY A 98 9.55 -11.77 -11.07
C GLY A 98 10.66 -11.15 -10.23
N LYS A 99 11.87 -11.09 -10.81
CA LYS A 99 12.90 -10.19 -10.29
C LYS A 99 12.45 -8.76 -10.57
N PRO A 100 12.40 -7.86 -9.57
CA PRO A 100 12.16 -6.45 -9.85
C PRO A 100 13.25 -5.98 -10.81
N TYR A 101 12.85 -5.30 -11.88
CA TYR A 101 13.78 -4.68 -12.82
C TYR A 101 13.50 -3.18 -12.83
N TYR A 102 14.57 -2.41 -12.82
CA TYR A 102 14.46 -0.97 -12.90
C TYR A 102 14.18 -0.57 -14.35
N VAL A 103 13.10 0.19 -14.54
CA VAL A 103 12.73 0.72 -15.84
C VAL A 103 13.45 2.05 -16.04
N LYS A 104 14.39 2.11 -17.00
CA LYS A 104 15.07 3.35 -17.41
C LYS A 104 14.22 4.20 -18.35
N PHE A 105 13.57 3.54 -19.29
CA PHE A 105 12.83 4.15 -20.37
C PHE A 105 11.41 3.59 -20.43
N SER A 106 10.47 4.46 -20.73
CA SER A 106 9.12 4.08 -21.11
C SER A 106 9.13 3.28 -22.42
N ILE A 107 7.99 2.66 -22.74
CA ILE A 107 7.77 2.01 -24.04
C ILE A 107 7.99 2.97 -25.23
N ARG A 108 7.93 4.29 -25.01
CA ARG A 108 8.18 5.34 -26.01
C ARG A 108 9.66 5.73 -26.14
N GLY A 109 10.56 5.06 -25.40
CA GLY A 109 11.98 5.39 -25.39
C GLY A 109 12.33 6.66 -24.59
N ARG A 110 11.35 7.30 -23.93
CA ARG A 110 11.60 8.46 -23.06
C ARG A 110 12.01 8.02 -21.65
N PRO A 111 12.97 8.68 -21.00
CA PRO A 111 13.37 8.36 -19.64
C PRO A 111 12.17 8.43 -18.68
N VAL A 112 12.14 7.56 -17.67
CA VAL A 112 11.12 7.61 -16.62
C VAL A 112 11.73 8.05 -15.28
N ARG A 113 10.97 8.83 -14.51
CA ARG A 113 11.37 9.28 -13.17
C ARG A 113 11.48 8.13 -12.15
N GLY A 114 10.93 6.95 -12.48
CA GLY A 114 11.05 5.73 -11.69
C GLY A 114 12.44 5.08 -11.76
N TRP A 115 13.25 5.43 -12.76
CA TRP A 115 14.69 5.21 -12.67
C TRP A 115 15.23 6.18 -11.63
N ALA A 116 15.87 5.67 -10.59
CA ALA A 116 16.25 6.45 -9.43
C ALA A 116 17.62 7.13 -9.59
N PRO A 117 17.63 8.43 -9.96
CA PRO A 117 18.62 9.34 -9.42
C PRO A 117 17.88 10.49 -8.73
N GLN A 118 17.47 10.30 -7.48
CA GLN A 118 17.21 11.48 -6.67
C GLN A 118 18.58 11.99 -6.20
N PRO A 119 18.93 13.27 -6.43
CA PRO A 119 20.15 13.79 -5.84
C PRO A 119 19.96 13.78 -4.32
N PRO A 120 21.05 13.67 -3.53
CA PRO A 120 20.97 13.69 -2.07
C PRO A 120 20.29 14.96 -1.49
N SER A 121 20.17 16.02 -2.29
CA SER A 121 19.38 17.21 -1.99
C SER A 121 19.06 17.94 -3.31
N THR A 122 17.80 18.39 -3.49
CA THR A 122 17.33 19.10 -4.71
C THR A 122 17.17 20.61 -4.52
N GLY A 123 17.49 21.16 -3.34
CA GLY A 123 17.28 22.58 -3.08
C GLY A 123 17.53 22.98 -1.62
N LEU A 124 17.29 24.26 -1.30
CA LEU A 124 17.34 24.78 0.06
C LEU A 124 16.38 23.95 0.94
N ALA A 125 16.87 23.42 2.05
CA ALA A 125 16.12 22.57 2.98
C ALA A 125 15.49 21.30 2.38
N GLY A 126 16.06 20.73 1.30
CA GLY A 126 15.56 19.48 0.71
C GLY A 126 14.33 19.66 -0.19
N SER A 127 14.04 20.88 -0.62
CA SER A 127 12.96 21.16 -1.58
C SER A 127 13.29 20.60 -2.98
N ALA A 128 12.42 19.72 -3.49
CA ALA A 128 12.50 19.21 -4.85
C ALA A 128 11.57 20.00 -5.77
N GLY A 129 12.14 20.82 -6.65
CA GLY A 129 11.36 21.47 -7.70
C GLY A 129 10.68 20.45 -8.62
N PHE A 130 9.56 20.85 -9.26
CA PHE A 130 8.86 20.02 -10.26
C PHE A 130 9.67 19.82 -11.55
N LYS A 131 10.78 20.54 -11.72
CA LYS A 131 11.66 20.44 -12.88
C LYS A 131 12.57 19.21 -12.74
N TRP A 132 12.47 18.28 -13.69
CA TRP A 132 13.33 17.11 -13.73
C TRP A 132 14.62 17.39 -14.51
N GLU A 133 15.74 17.56 -13.81
CA GLU A 133 17.06 17.83 -14.42
C GLU A 133 17.84 16.53 -14.68
N ILE A 134 17.30 15.63 -15.50
CA ILE A 134 17.87 14.30 -15.74
C ILE A 134 19.35 14.32 -16.16
N GLU A 135 19.79 15.33 -16.91
CA GLU A 135 21.17 15.47 -17.38
C GLU A 135 22.19 15.52 -16.23
N LYS A 136 21.79 16.11 -15.10
CA LYS A 136 22.61 16.20 -13.88
C LYS A 136 22.43 14.98 -12.98
N LEU A 137 21.21 14.44 -12.95
CA LEU A 137 20.82 13.41 -11.99
C LEU A 137 21.27 12.01 -12.43
N SER A 138 21.05 11.65 -13.70
CA SER A 138 21.58 10.43 -14.32
C SER A 138 22.22 10.77 -15.66
N PRO A 139 23.47 11.27 -15.65
CA PRO A 139 24.22 11.55 -16.88
C PRO A 139 24.30 10.33 -17.82
N GLU A 140 24.39 9.13 -17.26
CA GLU A 140 24.42 7.87 -17.99
C GLU A 140 23.11 7.57 -18.73
N VAL A 141 21.96 7.77 -18.08
CA VAL A 141 20.64 7.61 -18.73
C VAL A 141 20.37 8.72 -19.71
N TRP A 142 20.84 9.93 -19.43
CA TRP A 142 20.77 11.03 -20.37
C TRP A 142 21.58 10.75 -21.65
N LYS A 143 22.82 10.25 -21.51
CA LYS A 143 23.63 9.86 -22.66
C LYS A 143 22.95 8.76 -23.48
N GLU A 144 22.44 7.74 -22.82
CA GLU A 144 21.71 6.64 -23.48
C GLU A 144 20.44 7.17 -24.18
N TYR A 145 19.72 8.12 -23.59
CA TYR A 145 18.58 8.80 -24.22
C TYR A 145 18.98 9.57 -25.49
N GLN A 146 20.08 10.32 -25.45
CA GLN A 146 20.57 11.05 -26.61
C GLN A 146 20.96 10.11 -27.77
N GLU A 147 21.52 8.94 -27.45
CA GLU A 147 21.79 7.92 -28.46
C GLU A 147 20.50 7.30 -29.03
N LYS A 148 19.47 7.11 -28.20
CA LYS A 148 18.16 6.63 -28.66
C LYS A 148 17.45 7.63 -29.56
N LEU A 149 17.55 8.93 -29.25
CA LEU A 149 17.08 10.01 -30.11
C LEU A 149 17.76 9.96 -31.49
N LYS A 150 19.09 9.84 -31.52
CA LYS A 150 19.87 9.74 -32.77
C LYS A 150 19.49 8.51 -33.60
N ARG A 151 19.12 7.41 -32.95
CA ARG A 151 18.68 6.16 -33.59
C ARG A 151 17.20 6.16 -34.02
N GLY A 152 16.44 7.22 -33.74
CA GLY A 152 15.00 7.28 -34.03
C GLY A 152 14.16 6.32 -33.19
N GLU A 153 14.68 5.86 -32.05
CA GLU A 153 13.99 4.92 -31.16
C GLU A 153 12.96 5.60 -30.23
N VAL A 154 12.94 6.93 -30.19
CA VAL A 154 12.06 7.72 -29.32
C VAL A 154 10.83 8.17 -30.10
N ARG A 155 9.65 7.87 -29.55
CA ARG A 155 8.35 8.20 -30.18
C ARG A 155 7.64 9.33 -29.44
N GLU A 156 6.92 10.15 -30.20
CA GLU A 156 6.03 11.20 -29.68
C GLU A 156 4.70 10.60 -29.16
N TRP A 157 4.19 9.57 -29.83
CA TRP A 157 2.93 8.87 -29.53
C TRP A 157 3.13 7.36 -29.39
#